data_AF-A0A5J5FAL5-F1
#
_entry.id   AF-A0A5J5FAL5-F1
#
_cell.length_a   1.000
_cell.length_b   1.000
_cell.length_c   1.000
_cell.angle_alpha   90.00
_cell.angle_beta   90.00
_cell.angle_gamma   90.00
#
_symmetry.space_group_name_H-M   'P 1'
#
loop_
_entity.id
_entity.type
_entity.pdbx_description
1 polymer ?
#
loop_
_entity_poly.entity_id
_entity_poly.type
_entity_poly.pdbx_seq_one_letter_code
_entity_poly.pdbx_strand_id
1 'polypeptide(L)'
;MQSPRNETTSNAVAHQGTVLPPHLPPPSPSLSALPTELLLEIGSYIAQSAHLYRLLRANRRFYAIFHGRLYKIRVQGRQRYRLITTQNMDAVRRLLANGVLDVEEEIEPLVFVESWFKCKSKMLFEAIRMHDLSMVKLLLEAGASTAGCEMDASTETLEMGKLLKRYGARVDASSTVPFALYVRMGETQPRQNTLPWEALGLTGCLYNFLR
;
A
#
# COMPACT_ATOMS: atom_id res chain seq x y z
N MET A 1 -16.21 54.46 -17.98
CA MET A 1 -14.82 54.85 -17.68
C MET A 1 -13.92 54.14 -18.68
N GLN A 2 -13.46 54.86 -19.70
CA GLN A 2 -12.60 54.35 -20.78
C GLN A 2 -11.14 54.44 -20.36
N SER A 3 -10.39 53.35 -20.53
CA SER A 3 -8.97 53.25 -20.17
C SER A 3 -8.10 53.51 -21.41
N PRO A 4 -7.04 54.33 -21.32
CA PRO A 4 -6.21 54.67 -22.47
C PRO A 4 -5.20 53.57 -22.79
N ARG A 5 -5.16 53.15 -24.07
CA ARG A 5 -4.13 52.29 -24.65
C ARG A 5 -2.81 53.06 -24.72
N ASN A 6 -1.80 52.59 -23.98
CA ASN A 6 -0.42 53.01 -24.17
C ASN A 6 0.19 52.21 -25.32
N GLU A 7 0.37 52.85 -26.48
CA GLU A 7 1.20 52.35 -27.57
C GLU A 7 2.66 52.62 -27.23
N THR A 8 3.40 51.57 -26.85
CA THR A 8 4.85 51.65 -26.65
C THR A 8 5.53 51.14 -27.91
N THR A 9 6.15 52.08 -28.63
CA THR A 9 6.95 51.88 -29.82
C THR A 9 8.18 51.01 -29.51
N SER A 10 8.19 49.76 -29.95
CA SER A 10 9.39 48.92 -29.91
C SER A 10 10.27 49.23 -31.12
N ASN A 11 11.39 49.92 -30.88
CA ASN A 11 12.47 50.06 -31.83
C ASN A 11 13.16 48.69 -32.01
N ALA A 12 12.85 48.01 -33.11
CA ALA A 12 13.53 46.80 -33.53
C ALA A 12 14.88 47.15 -34.16
N VAL A 13 15.95 47.10 -33.37
CA VAL A 13 17.32 47.11 -33.89
C VAL A 13 17.69 45.68 -34.29
N ALA A 14 17.60 45.41 -35.59
CA ALA A 14 18.00 44.13 -36.19
C ALA A 14 19.53 44.07 -36.32
N HIS A 15 20.22 43.63 -35.27
CA HIS A 15 21.58 43.14 -35.41
C HIS A 15 21.54 41.68 -35.88
N GLN A 16 21.57 41.48 -37.20
CA GLN A 16 21.87 40.18 -37.82
C GLN A 16 23.36 39.85 -37.63
N GLY A 17 23.74 39.50 -36.40
CA GLY A 17 24.95 38.71 -36.17
C GLY A 17 24.59 37.24 -36.39
N THR A 18 25.39 36.52 -37.17
CA THR A 18 25.26 35.07 -37.33
C THR A 18 25.45 34.40 -35.96
N VAL A 19 24.36 34.15 -35.25
CA VAL A 19 24.37 33.43 -33.97
C VAL A 19 24.73 31.98 -34.28
N LEU A 20 26.02 31.64 -34.11
CA LEU A 20 26.46 30.25 -34.09
C LEU A 20 25.59 29.50 -33.08
N PRO A 21 24.95 28.37 -33.48
CA PRO A 21 24.12 27.62 -32.56
C PRO A 21 24.97 27.24 -31.34
N PRO A 22 24.49 27.44 -30.11
CA PRO A 22 25.24 27.11 -28.92
C PRO A 22 25.70 25.66 -29.02
N HIS A 23 27.02 25.44 -28.97
CA HIS A 23 27.61 24.11 -28.96
C HIS A 23 27.03 23.35 -27.77
N LEU A 24 26.13 22.41 -28.05
CA LEU A 24 25.60 21.53 -27.02
C LEU A 24 26.73 20.61 -26.54
N PRO A 25 26.90 20.43 -25.22
CA PRO A 25 27.86 19.47 -24.71
C PRO A 25 27.53 18.07 -25.24
N PRO A 26 28.53 17.20 -25.40
CA PRO A 26 28.29 15.82 -25.80
C PRO A 26 27.27 15.18 -24.85
N PRO A 27 26.33 14.36 -25.36
CA PRO A 27 25.32 13.74 -24.54
C PRO A 27 26.01 12.90 -23.46
N SER A 28 25.62 13.13 -22.21
CA SER A 28 26.13 12.35 -21.08
C SER A 28 25.75 10.89 -21.29
N PRO A 29 26.67 9.93 -21.03
CA PRO A 29 26.34 8.52 -21.17
C PRO A 29 25.17 8.18 -20.25
N SER A 30 24.09 7.67 -20.83
CA SER A 30 22.91 7.25 -20.08
C SER A 30 23.25 6.03 -19.24
N LEU A 31 22.76 5.99 -17.99
CA LEU A 31 22.82 4.80 -17.14
C LEU A 31 22.23 3.56 -17.86
N SER A 32 21.25 3.77 -18.75
CA SER A 32 20.65 2.69 -19.53
C SER A 32 21.55 2.13 -20.64
N ALA A 33 22.72 2.71 -20.88
CA ALA A 33 23.70 2.21 -21.86
C ALA A 33 24.73 1.26 -21.22
N LEU A 34 24.77 1.14 -19.89
CA LEU A 34 25.70 0.24 -19.21
C LEU A 34 25.43 -1.24 -19.57
N PRO A 35 26.45 -2.11 -19.53
CA PRO A 35 26.30 -3.56 -19.57
C PRO A 35 25.32 -4.07 -18.51
N THR A 36 24.63 -5.17 -18.81
CA THR A 36 23.60 -5.73 -17.93
C THR A 36 24.18 -6.20 -16.60
N GLU A 37 25.43 -6.67 -16.61
CA GLU A 37 26.19 -7.16 -15.46
C GLU A 37 26.42 -6.02 -14.45
N LEU A 38 26.89 -4.87 -14.92
CA LEU A 38 27.10 -3.68 -14.08
C LEU A 38 25.76 -3.14 -13.54
N LEU A 39 24.70 -3.20 -14.35
CA LEU A 39 23.37 -2.84 -13.87
C LEU A 39 22.91 -3.78 -12.75
N LEU A 40 23.08 -5.09 -12.91
CA LEU A 40 22.75 -6.07 -11.87
C LEU A 40 23.54 -5.87 -10.59
N GLU A 41 24.84 -5.54 -10.70
CA GLU A 41 25.71 -5.19 -9.59
C GLU A 41 25.22 -3.92 -8.88
N ILE A 42 24.98 -2.82 -9.59
CA ILE A 42 24.44 -1.57 -9.03
C ILE A 42 23.09 -1.84 -8.35
N GLY A 43 22.20 -2.55 -9.02
CA GLY A 43 20.90 -2.93 -8.48
C GLY A 43 21.00 -3.85 -7.26
N SER A 44 22.17 -4.46 -7.02
CA SER A 44 22.40 -5.29 -5.84
C SER A 44 22.58 -4.55 -4.54
N TYR A 45 23.05 -3.32 -4.63
CA TYR A 45 23.17 -2.42 -3.50
C TYR A 45 21.84 -1.70 -3.16
N ILE A 46 20.80 -1.86 -3.99
CA ILE A 46 19.47 -1.28 -3.74
C ILE A 46 18.68 -2.17 -2.78
N ALA A 47 18.77 -1.87 -1.49
CA ALA A 47 18.03 -2.59 -0.44
C ALA A 47 16.55 -2.16 -0.32
N GLN A 48 16.22 -0.92 -0.72
CA GLN A 48 14.88 -0.36 -0.54
C GLN A 48 14.03 -0.49 -1.81
N SER A 49 12.86 -1.11 -1.68
CA SER A 49 11.92 -1.28 -2.80
C SER A 49 11.47 0.06 -3.40
N ALA A 50 11.39 1.14 -2.60
CA ALA A 50 11.06 2.49 -3.10
C ALA A 50 12.08 3.01 -4.14
N HIS A 51 13.38 2.80 -3.89
CA HIS A 51 14.43 3.17 -4.82
C HIS A 51 14.38 2.30 -6.08
N LEU A 52 14.12 0.99 -5.91
CA LEU A 52 13.96 0.09 -7.04
C LEU A 52 12.77 0.50 -7.92
N TYR A 53 11.61 0.80 -7.34
CA TYR A 53 10.44 1.29 -8.08
C TYR A 53 10.72 2.57 -8.88
N ARG A 54 11.45 3.53 -8.30
CA ARG A 54 11.84 4.76 -9.02
C ARG A 54 12.73 4.42 -10.22
N LEU A 55 13.70 3.53 -10.04
CA LEU A 55 14.57 3.07 -11.12
C LEU A 55 13.76 2.38 -12.24
N LEU A 56 12.83 1.50 -11.88
CA LEU A 56 12.00 0.80 -12.87
C LEU A 56 11.12 1.73 -13.70
N ARG A 57 10.65 2.83 -13.10
CA ARG A 57 9.85 3.84 -13.82
C ARG A 57 10.67 4.71 -14.76
N ALA A 58 11.97 4.88 -14.49
CA ALA A 58 12.83 5.74 -15.28
C ALA A 58 13.18 5.15 -16.66
N ASN A 59 13.26 3.82 -16.79
CA ASN A 59 13.62 3.18 -18.06
C ASN A 59 13.05 1.75 -18.19
N ARG A 60 12.45 1.43 -19.35
CA ARG A 60 11.88 0.11 -19.66
C ARG A 60 12.92 -1.03 -19.57
N ARG A 61 14.20 -0.77 -19.89
CA ARG A 61 15.29 -1.74 -19.74
C ARG A 61 15.50 -2.12 -18.28
N PHE A 62 15.44 -1.16 -17.37
CA PHE A 62 15.54 -1.43 -15.93
C PHE A 62 14.37 -2.29 -15.44
N TYR A 63 13.15 -2.06 -15.96
CA TYR A 63 12.02 -2.93 -15.69
C TYR A 63 12.31 -4.39 -16.08
N ALA A 64 12.78 -4.63 -17.30
CA ALA A 64 13.12 -5.99 -17.74
C ALA A 64 14.17 -6.68 -16.84
N ILE A 65 15.17 -5.93 -16.36
CA ILE A 65 16.28 -6.47 -15.57
C ILE A 65 15.88 -6.68 -14.10
N PHE A 66 15.28 -5.68 -13.45
CA PHE A 66 15.10 -5.69 -12.00
C PHE A 66 13.68 -6.01 -11.53
N HIS A 67 12.70 -6.19 -12.43
CA HIS A 67 11.33 -6.49 -12.01
C HIS A 67 11.25 -7.73 -11.12
N GLY A 68 12.02 -8.79 -11.42
CA GLY A 68 12.09 -9.99 -10.58
C GLY A 68 12.66 -9.72 -9.18
N ARG A 69 13.50 -8.69 -9.03
CA ARG A 69 14.14 -8.35 -7.75
C ARG A 69 13.19 -7.64 -6.79
N LEU A 70 12.16 -6.94 -7.29
CA LEU A 70 11.12 -6.35 -6.43
C LEU A 70 10.48 -7.39 -5.51
N TYR A 71 10.25 -8.60 -6.03
CA TYR A 71 9.61 -9.68 -5.29
C TYR A 71 10.56 -10.46 -4.37
N LYS A 72 11.82 -10.01 -4.24
CA LYS A 72 12.81 -10.54 -3.30
C LYS A 72 13.09 -9.58 -2.14
N ILE A 73 12.52 -8.38 -2.15
CA ILE A 73 12.68 -7.39 -1.09
C ILE A 73 11.50 -7.52 -0.13
N ARG A 74 11.78 -7.57 1.18
CA ARG A 74 10.74 -7.64 2.22
C ARG A 74 9.82 -6.43 2.12
N VAL A 75 8.51 -6.69 2.13
CA VAL A 75 7.49 -5.64 2.07
C VAL A 75 7.15 -5.17 3.48
N GLN A 76 7.11 -3.86 3.70
CA GLN A 76 6.90 -3.26 5.03
C GLN A 76 5.81 -2.18 5.03
N GLY A 77 5.16 -2.03 6.18
CA GLY A 77 4.24 -0.94 6.51
C GLY A 77 3.25 -0.60 5.39
N ARG A 78 3.31 0.65 4.90
CA ARG A 78 2.40 1.18 3.86
C ARG A 78 2.38 0.37 2.56
N GLN A 79 3.44 -0.36 2.24
CA GLN A 79 3.48 -1.16 1.01
C GLN A 79 2.49 -2.34 1.09
N ARG A 80 2.33 -2.94 2.27
CA ARG A 80 1.36 -4.01 2.52
C ARG A 80 -0.06 -3.52 2.38
N TYR A 81 -0.35 -2.37 2.99
CA TYR A 81 -1.65 -1.72 2.84
C TYR A 81 -1.97 -1.48 1.35
N ARG A 82 -1.00 -0.99 0.57
CA ARG A 82 -1.16 -0.82 -0.89
C ARG A 82 -1.43 -2.13 -1.63
N LEU A 83 -0.81 -3.24 -1.25
CA LEU A 83 -1.08 -4.53 -1.89
C LEU A 83 -2.56 -4.94 -1.75
N ILE A 84 -3.14 -4.70 -0.57
CA ILE A 84 -4.55 -4.97 -0.30
C ILE A 84 -5.45 -3.98 -1.03
N THR A 85 -5.21 -2.67 -0.89
CA THR A 85 -6.11 -1.66 -1.47
C THR A 85 -6.07 -1.59 -3.00
N THR A 86 -4.97 -2.01 -3.62
CA THR A 86 -4.87 -2.14 -5.08
C THR A 86 -5.34 -3.50 -5.60
N GLN A 87 -5.74 -4.42 -4.71
CA GLN A 87 -6.17 -5.79 -5.05
C GLN A 87 -5.17 -6.53 -5.95
N ASN A 88 -3.87 -6.28 -5.75
CA ASN A 88 -2.82 -6.82 -6.60
C ASN A 88 -2.46 -8.26 -6.21
N MET A 89 -3.37 -9.19 -6.53
CA MET A 89 -3.27 -10.61 -6.21
C MET A 89 -1.99 -11.26 -6.74
N ASP A 90 -1.57 -10.92 -7.96
CA ASP A 90 -0.36 -11.48 -8.56
C ASP A 90 0.90 -11.07 -7.80
N ALA A 91 0.97 -9.81 -7.36
CA ALA A 91 2.08 -9.36 -6.54
C ALA A 91 2.09 -10.09 -5.19
N VAL A 92 0.93 -10.21 -4.52
CA VAL A 92 0.82 -10.94 -3.24
C VAL A 92 1.28 -12.39 -3.40
N ARG A 93 0.78 -13.11 -4.41
CA ARG A 93 1.20 -14.50 -4.71
C ARG A 93 2.70 -14.62 -4.93
N ARG A 94 3.30 -13.72 -5.72
CA ARG A 94 4.75 -13.73 -5.99
C ARG A 94 5.57 -13.43 -4.73
N LEU A 95 5.11 -12.52 -3.88
CA LEU A 95 5.81 -12.19 -2.64
C LEU A 95 5.73 -13.31 -1.61
N LEU A 96 4.56 -13.97 -1.51
CA LEU A 96 4.37 -15.17 -0.69
C LEU A 96 5.26 -16.33 -1.17
N ALA A 97 5.28 -16.58 -2.48
CA ALA A 97 6.10 -17.64 -3.08
C ALA A 97 7.61 -17.44 -2.85
N ASN A 98 8.05 -16.19 -2.73
CA ASN A 98 9.44 -15.86 -2.42
C ASN A 98 9.72 -15.77 -0.91
N GLY A 99 8.72 -15.94 -0.04
CA GLY A 99 8.86 -15.86 1.42
C GLY A 99 9.18 -14.45 1.94
N VAL A 100 8.88 -13.40 1.18
CA VAL A 100 9.21 -12.00 1.53
C VAL A 100 8.02 -11.18 2.01
N LEU A 101 6.83 -11.76 2.02
CA LEU A 101 5.62 -11.20 2.60
C LEU A 101 5.22 -12.00 3.83
N ASP A 102 5.39 -11.39 5.00
CA ASP A 102 4.85 -11.89 6.26
C ASP A 102 3.41 -11.40 6.39
N VAL A 103 2.44 -12.32 6.37
CA VAL A 103 1.00 -11.99 6.42
C VAL A 103 0.51 -11.58 7.81
N GLU A 104 1.28 -11.90 8.86
CA GLU A 104 0.94 -11.60 10.25
C GLU A 104 1.49 -10.26 10.73
N GLU A 105 2.58 -9.78 10.13
CA GLU A 105 3.16 -8.50 10.53
C GLU A 105 2.21 -7.34 10.22
N GLU A 106 2.10 -6.46 11.22
CA GLU A 106 1.14 -5.36 11.26
C GLU A 106 1.32 -4.41 10.08
N ILE A 107 0.20 -3.89 9.60
CA ILE A 107 0.18 -2.81 8.62
C ILE A 107 -0.11 -1.50 9.32
N GLU A 108 0.50 -0.44 8.80
CA GLU A 108 0.14 0.94 9.14
C GLU A 108 -0.89 1.42 8.10
N PRO A 109 -2.19 1.50 8.46
CA PRO A 109 -3.16 2.12 7.58
C PRO A 109 -2.78 3.58 7.36
N LEU A 110 -3.24 4.15 6.25
CA LEU A 110 -3.15 5.58 6.01
C LEU A 110 -3.88 6.29 7.15
N VAL A 111 -3.12 6.98 7.99
CA VAL A 111 -3.63 7.81 9.09
C VAL A 111 -4.66 8.76 8.49
N PHE A 112 -5.93 8.64 8.90
CA PHE A 112 -6.89 9.70 8.67
C PHE A 112 -6.33 10.93 9.36
N VAL A 113 -6.15 12.02 8.61
CA VAL A 113 -5.40 13.21 9.01
C VAL A 113 -5.92 13.84 10.32
N GLU A 114 -7.11 13.44 10.77
CA GLU A 114 -7.78 13.96 11.95
C GLU A 114 -7.88 12.94 13.11
N SER A 115 -7.55 11.66 12.91
CA SER A 115 -7.67 10.65 13.97
C SER A 115 -6.35 10.51 14.74
N TRP A 116 -6.36 10.82 16.03
CA TRP A 116 -5.18 10.70 16.90
C TRP A 116 -4.84 9.22 17.20
N PHE A 117 -5.69 8.30 16.74
CA PHE A 117 -5.53 6.86 16.89
C PHE A 117 -4.75 6.26 15.72
N LYS A 118 -3.57 5.72 16.01
CA LYS A 118 -2.88 4.79 15.11
C LYS A 118 -3.44 3.40 15.35
N CYS A 119 -4.39 2.99 14.53
CA CYS A 119 -4.89 1.63 14.54
C CYS A 119 -3.90 0.74 13.79
N LYS A 120 -3.37 -0.30 14.44
CA LYS A 120 -2.56 -1.31 13.78
C LYS A 120 -3.48 -2.42 13.30
N SER A 121 -3.40 -2.76 12.01
CA SER A 121 -4.25 -3.77 11.39
C SER A 121 -3.41 -4.92 10.87
N LYS A 122 -4.05 -6.03 10.48
CA LYS A 122 -3.42 -7.12 9.72
C LYS A 122 -3.93 -7.09 8.28
N MET A 123 -3.14 -7.62 7.36
CA MET A 123 -3.53 -7.71 5.95
C MET A 123 -4.87 -8.43 5.77
N LEU A 124 -5.11 -9.50 6.55
CA LEU A 124 -6.36 -10.25 6.53
C LEU A 124 -7.56 -9.35 6.89
N PHE A 125 -7.46 -8.58 7.97
CA PHE A 125 -8.55 -7.74 8.44
C PHE A 125 -8.90 -6.61 7.46
N GLU A 126 -7.89 -6.00 6.82
CA GLU A 126 -8.17 -5.06 5.74
C GLU A 126 -8.82 -5.72 4.53
N ALA A 127 -8.39 -6.92 4.15
CA ALA A 127 -9.00 -7.64 3.03
C ALA A 127 -10.48 -7.95 3.31
N ILE A 128 -10.80 -8.33 4.56
CA ILE A 128 -12.19 -8.57 4.99
C ILE A 128 -12.99 -7.25 4.97
N ARG A 129 -12.43 -6.16 5.51
CA ARG A 129 -13.05 -4.83 5.45
C ARG A 129 -13.37 -4.38 4.03
N MET A 130 -12.50 -4.72 3.08
CA MET A 130 -12.69 -4.41 1.66
C MET A 130 -13.63 -5.40 0.94
N HIS A 131 -14.16 -6.41 1.66
CA HIS A 131 -14.96 -7.52 1.12
C HIS A 131 -14.28 -8.26 -0.04
N ASP A 132 -12.94 -8.32 -0.07
CA ASP A 132 -12.19 -9.00 -1.12
C ASP A 132 -12.01 -10.48 -0.76
N LEU A 133 -13.02 -11.28 -1.12
CA LEU A 133 -13.05 -12.71 -0.84
C LEU A 133 -11.83 -13.46 -1.39
N SER A 134 -11.31 -13.05 -2.55
CA SER A 134 -10.16 -13.70 -3.18
C SER A 134 -8.88 -13.43 -2.40
N MET A 135 -8.66 -12.17 -1.99
CA MET A 135 -7.52 -11.80 -1.16
C MET A 135 -7.60 -12.45 0.22
N VAL A 136 -8.79 -12.47 0.85
CA VAL A 136 -9.01 -13.16 2.13
C VAL A 136 -8.65 -14.63 2.02
N LYS A 137 -9.15 -15.33 1.01
CA LYS A 137 -8.82 -16.74 0.77
C LYS A 137 -7.32 -16.95 0.59
N LEU A 138 -6.65 -16.11 -0.22
CA LEU A 138 -5.21 -16.20 -0.44
C LEU A 138 -4.41 -16.01 0.86
N LEU A 139 -4.79 -15.04 1.69
CA LEU A 139 -4.09 -14.78 2.95
C LEU A 139 -4.31 -15.91 3.97
N LEU A 140 -5.52 -16.46 4.06
CA LEU A 140 -5.82 -17.62 4.91
C LEU A 140 -5.06 -18.87 4.47
N GLU A 141 -5.00 -19.14 3.16
CA GLU A 141 -4.18 -20.23 2.59
C GLU A 141 -2.69 -20.04 2.85
N ALA A 142 -2.24 -18.79 2.96
CA ALA A 142 -0.87 -18.44 3.34
C ALA A 142 -0.60 -18.49 4.85
N GLY A 143 -1.57 -18.92 5.67
CA GLY A 143 -1.42 -19.08 7.11
C GLY A 143 -1.80 -17.85 7.94
N ALA A 144 -2.53 -16.88 7.38
CA ALA A 144 -3.00 -15.74 8.15
C ALA A 144 -3.97 -16.18 9.27
N SER A 145 -3.76 -15.63 10.47
CA SER A 145 -4.51 -15.95 11.67
C SER A 145 -5.86 -15.25 11.71
N THR A 146 -6.91 -16.02 11.99
CA THR A 146 -8.25 -15.52 12.30
C THR A 146 -8.43 -15.14 13.77
N ALA A 147 -7.36 -15.16 14.58
CA ALA A 147 -7.44 -14.80 15.99
C ALA A 147 -7.91 -13.35 16.16
N GLY A 148 -8.94 -13.14 16.99
CA GLY A 148 -9.60 -11.84 17.16
C GLY A 148 -10.67 -11.52 16.11
N CYS A 149 -10.97 -12.46 15.21
CA CYS A 149 -12.11 -12.40 14.31
C CYS A 149 -13.31 -13.11 14.94
N GLU A 150 -14.34 -12.33 15.26
CA GLU A 150 -15.62 -12.80 15.78
C GLU A 150 -16.70 -12.36 14.80
N MET A 151 -17.61 -13.25 14.44
CA MET A 151 -18.71 -12.97 13.51
C MET A 151 -20.04 -13.38 14.13
N ASP A 152 -21.10 -12.65 13.81
CA ASP A 152 -22.43 -13.07 14.21
C ASP A 152 -22.93 -14.29 13.40
N ALA A 153 -23.94 -14.99 13.92
CA ALA A 153 -24.51 -16.18 13.29
C ALA A 153 -25.09 -15.93 11.87
N SER A 154 -25.58 -14.73 11.57
CA SER A 154 -26.09 -14.42 10.23
C SER A 154 -24.96 -14.25 9.20
N THR A 155 -23.79 -13.75 9.61
CA THR A 155 -22.60 -13.66 8.74
C THR A 155 -22.09 -15.04 8.33
N GLU A 156 -22.29 -16.08 9.17
CA GLU A 156 -21.94 -17.46 8.83
C GLU A 156 -22.57 -17.94 7.51
N THR A 157 -23.76 -17.42 7.16
CA THR A 157 -24.45 -17.82 5.92
C THR A 157 -23.84 -17.21 4.66
N LEU A 158 -23.02 -16.16 4.80
CA LEU A 158 -22.33 -15.49 3.70
C LEU A 158 -21.06 -16.26 3.31
N GLU A 159 -20.66 -16.18 2.04
CA GLU A 159 -19.44 -16.84 1.56
C GLU A 159 -18.18 -16.44 2.34
N MET A 160 -18.08 -15.17 2.75
CA MET A 160 -17.00 -14.70 3.61
C MET A 160 -17.05 -15.35 5.01
N GLY A 161 -18.22 -15.44 5.64
CA GLY A 161 -18.35 -16.05 6.96
C GLY A 161 -18.08 -17.55 6.94
N LYS A 162 -18.60 -18.27 5.94
CA LYS A 162 -18.28 -19.70 5.71
C LYS A 162 -16.77 -19.91 5.59
N LEU A 163 -16.10 -19.06 4.82
CA LEU A 163 -14.66 -19.11 4.65
C LEU A 163 -13.93 -18.87 5.97
N LEU A 164 -14.25 -17.80 6.69
CA LEU A 164 -13.60 -17.48 7.96
C LEU A 164 -13.82 -18.56 9.03
N LYS A 165 -15.03 -19.13 9.12
CA LYS A 165 -15.36 -20.23 10.04
C LYS A 165 -14.53 -21.48 9.73
N ARG A 166 -14.33 -21.80 8.44
CA ARG A 166 -13.47 -22.92 8.01
C ARG A 166 -12.02 -22.77 8.51
N TYR A 167 -11.55 -21.54 8.66
CA TYR A 167 -10.22 -21.21 9.19
C TYR A 167 -10.25 -20.80 10.68
N GLY A 168 -11.27 -21.23 11.43
CA GLY A 168 -11.28 -21.13 12.90
C GLY A 168 -11.73 -19.79 13.49
N ALA A 169 -12.31 -18.89 12.70
CA ALA A 169 -12.94 -17.69 13.25
C ALA A 169 -14.15 -18.08 14.13
N ARG A 170 -14.37 -17.33 15.22
CA ARG A 170 -15.42 -17.63 16.20
C ARG A 170 -16.76 -17.07 15.74
N VAL A 171 -17.83 -17.82 16.00
CA VAL A 171 -19.21 -17.38 15.77
C VAL A 171 -19.84 -17.04 17.11
N ASP A 172 -20.30 -15.80 17.26
CA ASP A 172 -21.06 -15.36 18.42
C ASP A 172 -22.56 -15.47 18.12
N ALA A 173 -23.22 -16.37 18.85
CA ALA A 173 -24.66 -16.59 18.75
C ALA A 173 -25.49 -15.52 19.50
N SER A 174 -24.84 -14.67 20.31
CA SER A 174 -25.50 -13.68 21.17
C SER A 174 -25.60 -12.28 20.56
N SER A 175 -24.98 -12.05 19.39
CA SER A 175 -25.05 -10.75 18.72
C SER A 175 -26.49 -10.42 18.29
N THR A 176 -27.00 -9.30 18.78
CA THR A 176 -28.29 -8.74 18.38
C THR A 176 -28.19 -7.91 17.09
N VAL A 177 -26.98 -7.69 16.57
CA VAL A 177 -26.73 -6.94 15.34
C VAL A 177 -26.52 -7.94 14.18
N PRO A 178 -27.41 -7.97 13.19
CA PRO A 178 -27.26 -8.83 12.03
C PRO A 178 -26.11 -8.34 11.13
N PHE A 179 -25.35 -9.28 10.57
CA PHE A 179 -24.25 -9.08 9.62
C PHE A 179 -23.07 -8.24 10.16
N ALA A 180 -22.78 -8.38 11.44
CA ALA A 180 -21.67 -7.74 12.10
C ALA A 180 -20.46 -8.68 12.15
N LEU A 181 -19.37 -8.27 11.51
CA LEU A 181 -18.05 -8.81 11.80
C LEU A 181 -17.33 -7.89 12.76
N TYR A 182 -16.89 -8.48 13.86
CA TYR A 182 -16.08 -7.84 14.88
C TYR A 182 -14.64 -8.29 14.69
N VAL A 183 -13.78 -7.33 14.36
CA VAL A 183 -12.34 -7.53 14.45
C VAL A 183 -11.86 -6.83 15.70
N ARG A 184 -11.40 -7.62 16.67
CA ARG A 184 -10.76 -7.08 17.87
C ARG A 184 -9.38 -6.57 17.48
N MET A 185 -9.24 -5.25 17.42
CA MET A 185 -7.97 -4.59 17.18
C MET A 185 -7.20 -4.51 18.50
N GLY A 186 -5.94 -4.92 18.51
CA GLY A 186 -5.07 -4.73 19.66
C GLY A 186 -4.69 -3.26 19.78
N GLU A 187 -5.23 -2.54 20.75
CA GLU A 187 -4.77 -1.19 21.04
C GLU A 187 -3.39 -1.24 21.71
N THR A 188 -2.35 -0.81 21.00
CA THR A 188 -1.10 -0.42 21.66
C THR A 188 -1.30 1.00 22.19
N GLN A 189 -1.80 1.12 23.42
CA GLN A 189 -1.89 2.41 24.10
C GLN A 189 -0.49 3.06 24.12
N PRO A 190 -0.33 4.30 23.61
CA PRO A 190 0.93 5.00 23.77
C PRO A 190 1.17 5.15 25.28
N ARG A 191 2.34 4.71 25.77
CA ARG A 191 2.80 4.93 27.15
C ARG A 191 2.79 6.42 27.47
N GLN A 192 1.67 6.97 27.95
CA GLN A 192 1.61 8.28 28.57
C GLN A 192 0.59 8.27 29.71
N ASN A 193 1.13 8.39 30.92
CA ASN A 193 0.59 9.07 32.09
C ASN A 193 -0.94 9.08 32.24
N THR A 194 -1.41 8.17 33.10
CA THR A 194 -2.60 8.28 33.97
C THR A 194 -3.50 9.48 33.71
N LEU A 195 -4.53 9.27 32.90
CA LEU A 195 -5.83 9.91 33.10
C LEU A 195 -6.89 8.80 33.24
N PRO A 196 -7.79 8.91 34.22
CA PRO A 196 -8.71 7.84 34.58
C PRO A 196 -9.96 7.92 33.68
N TRP A 197 -9.99 7.13 32.63
CA TRP A 197 -11.24 6.75 31.99
C TRP A 197 -11.29 5.22 31.91
N GLU A 198 -11.72 4.63 33.01
CA GLU A 198 -12.26 3.28 33.01
C GLU A 198 -13.61 3.29 32.29
N ALA A 199 -13.60 2.82 31.04
CA ALA A 199 -14.72 2.09 30.47
C ALA A 199 -14.13 1.11 29.46
N LEU A 200 -13.90 -0.12 29.92
CA LEU A 200 -13.56 -1.29 29.10
C LEU A 200 -14.74 -1.60 28.18
N GLY A 201 -14.89 -0.83 27.11
CA GLY A 201 -15.70 -1.18 25.95
C GLY A 201 -14.77 -1.79 24.91
N LEU A 202 -15.08 -2.99 24.44
CA LEU A 202 -14.47 -3.58 23.24
C LEU A 202 -14.41 -2.52 22.12
N THR A 203 -13.24 -1.94 21.86
CA THR A 203 -12.99 -1.09 20.69
C THR A 203 -12.79 -1.99 19.46
N GLY A 204 -13.84 -2.72 19.12
CA GLY A 204 -13.93 -3.46 17.86
C GLY A 204 -14.36 -2.53 16.74
N CYS A 205 -13.73 -2.64 15.57
CA CYS A 205 -14.30 -2.04 14.37
C CYS A 205 -15.47 -2.92 13.92
N LEU A 206 -16.68 -2.33 13.87
CA LEU A 206 -17.87 -2.94 13.29
C LEU A 206 -17.82 -2.79 11.77
N TYR A 207 -17.84 -3.90 11.05
CA TYR A 207 -17.98 -3.91 9.59
C TYR A 207 -19.36 -4.46 9.21
N ASN A 208 -20.17 -3.64 8.56
CA ASN A 208 -21.48 -4.03 8.04
C ASN A 208 -21.34 -4.59 6.62
N PHE A 209 -21.88 -5.80 6.38
CA PHE A 209 -21.80 -6.49 5.07
C PHE A 209 -22.92 -6.16 4.09
N LEU A 210 -23.78 -5.18 4.40
CA LEU A 210 -24.92 -4.81 3.55
C LEU A 210 -24.46 -4.00 2.33
N ARG A 211 -24.48 -4.62 1.15
CA ARG A 211 -24.43 -3.95 -0.15
C ARG A 211 -25.43 -4.58 -1.12
#